data_AF-A0A941BF34-F1
#
_entry.id   AF-A0A941BF34-F1
#
_cell.length_a   1.000
_cell.length_b   1.000
_cell.length_c   1.000
_cell.angle_alpha   90.00
_cell.angle_beta   90.00
_cell.angle_gamma   90.00
#
_symmetry.space_group_name_H-M   'P 1'
#
loop_
_entity.id
_entity.type
_entity.pdbx_description
1 polymer ?
#
loop_
_entity_poly.entity_id
_entity_poly.type
_entity_poly.pdbx_seq_one_letter_code
_entity_poly.pdbx_strand_id
1 'polypeptide(L)'
;MPDDLDEREAPLVRRLATLPGCAWVDGASHDDFVARPGDQVLFFTGDPVRFPECLDVAVVLPELQRAFPGRFGVGVVRRGDEDAVARRWGSQRWPSLVFVRDGQYVGTLSGMMDWTDYLARVATLLDTPASRPPIPLMGARSASACH
;
A
#
# COMPACT_ATOMS: atom_id res chain seq x y z
N MET A 1 -14.74 -5.16 -22.10
CA MET A 1 -14.76 -3.71 -21.84
C MET A 1 -13.73 -3.43 -20.76
N PRO A 2 -12.55 -2.87 -21.06
CA PRO A 2 -11.52 -2.61 -20.05
C PRO A 2 -11.51 -1.17 -19.49
N ASP A 3 -12.62 -0.42 -19.57
CA ASP A 3 -12.65 1.02 -19.26
C ASP A 3 -13.23 1.38 -17.88
N ASP A 4 -14.16 0.59 -17.33
CA ASP A 4 -14.83 0.87 -16.05
C ASP A 4 -13.90 0.93 -14.82
N LEU A 5 -12.73 0.27 -14.89
CA LEU A 5 -11.77 0.29 -13.77
C LEU A 5 -10.92 1.55 -13.77
N ASP A 6 -10.73 2.20 -14.93
CA ASP A 6 -9.88 3.38 -15.06
C ASP A 6 -10.61 4.67 -14.67
N GLU A 7 -11.95 4.70 -14.80
CA GLU A 7 -12.79 5.84 -14.40
C GLU A 7 -12.90 6.01 -12.88
N ARG A 8 -12.62 4.94 -12.12
CA ARG A 8 -12.67 4.94 -10.64
C ARG A 8 -11.39 5.49 -10.00
N GLU A 9 -10.34 5.68 -10.79
CA GLU A 9 -9.02 6.12 -10.33
C GLU A 9 -8.84 7.63 -10.54
N ALA A 10 -8.38 8.34 -9.52
CA ALA A 10 -8.13 9.76 -9.66
C ALA A 10 -7.00 10.03 -10.69
N PRO A 11 -7.07 11.09 -11.51
CA PRO A 11 -6.05 11.38 -12.54
C PRO A 11 -4.61 11.42 -12.01
N LEU A 12 -4.43 11.89 -10.77
CA LEU A 12 -3.13 11.97 -10.12
C LEU A 12 -2.57 10.59 -9.75
N VAL A 13 -3.43 9.68 -9.29
CA VAL A 13 -3.08 8.28 -9.01
C VAL A 13 -2.70 7.55 -10.30
N ARG A 14 -3.45 7.81 -11.39
CA ARG A 14 -3.10 7.28 -12.72
C ARG A 14 -1.72 7.75 -13.17
N ARG A 15 -1.42 9.03 -12.99
CA ARG A 15 -0.10 9.59 -13.31
C ARG A 15 1.01 8.92 -12.47
N LEU A 16 0.80 8.74 -11.17
CA LEU A 16 1.76 8.06 -10.29
C LEU A 16 2.11 6.67 -10.82
N ALA A 17 1.11 5.86 -11.16
CA ALA A 17 1.31 4.49 -11.64
C ALA A 17 2.09 4.39 -12.97
N THR A 18 2.20 5.50 -13.72
CA THR A 18 3.00 5.57 -14.96
C THR A 18 4.45 6.02 -14.75
N LEU A 19 4.82 6.41 -13.53
CA LEU A 19 6.18 6.87 -13.23
C LEU A 19 7.18 5.70 -13.19
N PRO A 20 8.47 5.94 -13.51
CA PRO A 20 9.51 4.92 -13.38
C PRO A 20 9.57 4.37 -11.95
N GLY A 21 9.65 3.04 -11.82
CA GLY A 21 9.64 2.39 -10.51
C GLY A 21 8.25 2.26 -9.86
N CYS A 22 7.20 2.73 -10.54
CA CYS A 22 5.81 2.51 -10.17
C CYS A 22 5.16 1.48 -11.11
N ALA A 23 4.19 0.73 -10.61
CA ALA A 23 3.38 -0.20 -11.40
C ALA A 23 1.95 -0.28 -10.84
N TRP A 24 0.98 -0.60 -11.69
CA TRP A 24 -0.33 -1.01 -11.24
C TRP A 24 -0.26 -2.43 -10.64
N VAL A 25 -1.00 -2.63 -9.56
CA VAL A 25 -1.16 -3.91 -8.89
C VAL A 25 -2.64 -4.22 -8.72
N ASP A 26 -3.04 -5.42 -9.13
CA ASP A 26 -4.38 -5.95 -8.98
C ASP A 26 -4.33 -7.30 -8.24
N GLY A 27 -5.47 -7.95 -8.05
CA GLY A 27 -5.53 -9.23 -7.34
C GLY A 27 -4.69 -10.35 -7.96
N ALA A 28 -4.42 -10.29 -9.28
CA ALA A 28 -3.68 -11.31 -10.02
C ALA A 28 -2.18 -11.05 -10.07
N SER A 29 -1.78 -9.78 -10.23
CA SER A 29 -0.38 -9.33 -10.31
C SER A 29 0.25 -9.07 -8.94
N HIS A 30 -0.56 -9.03 -7.88
CA HIS A 30 -0.11 -8.81 -6.50
C HIS A 30 1.04 -9.73 -6.09
N ASP A 31 0.86 -11.05 -6.22
CA ASP A 31 1.82 -12.03 -5.70
C ASP A 31 3.16 -11.92 -6.45
N ASP A 32 3.13 -11.68 -7.77
CA ASP A 32 4.32 -11.44 -8.59
C ASP A 32 5.02 -10.13 -8.22
N PHE A 33 4.26 -9.07 -7.91
CA PHE A 33 4.82 -7.77 -7.55
C PHE A 33 5.56 -7.84 -6.22
N VAL A 34 4.93 -8.41 -5.19
CA VAL A 34 5.54 -8.48 -3.85
C VAL A 34 6.69 -9.48 -3.76
N ALA A 35 6.73 -10.48 -4.64
CA ALA A 35 7.82 -11.46 -4.73
C ALA A 35 9.08 -10.91 -5.43
N ARG A 36 9.04 -9.69 -5.98
CA ARG A 36 10.22 -9.05 -6.56
C ARG A 36 11.30 -8.87 -5.49
N PRO A 37 12.59 -9.03 -5.86
CA PRO A 37 13.67 -8.88 -4.91
C PRO A 37 13.73 -7.47 -4.33
N GLY A 38 14.01 -7.37 -3.04
CA GLY A 38 14.14 -6.11 -2.31
C GLY A 38 12.81 -5.55 -1.83
N ASP A 39 12.80 -4.24 -1.55
CA ASP A 39 11.65 -3.58 -0.93
C ASP A 39 10.59 -3.21 -2.00
N GLN A 40 9.33 -3.50 -1.72
CA GLN A 40 8.19 -3.07 -2.51
C GLN A 40 7.18 -2.38 -1.58
N VAL A 41 6.54 -1.32 -2.08
CA VAL A 41 5.56 -0.54 -1.33
C VAL A 41 4.22 -0.62 -2.05
N LEU A 42 3.23 -1.24 -1.42
CA LEU A 42 1.86 -1.24 -1.92
C LEU A 42 1.14 0.01 -1.40
N PHE A 43 0.65 0.82 -2.33
CA PHE A 43 -0.13 2.02 -2.05
C PHE A 43 -1.63 1.72 -2.23
N PHE A 44 -2.35 1.84 -1.11
CA PHE A 44 -3.80 1.78 -1.04
C PHE A 44 -4.31 3.22 -0.88
N THR A 45 -4.93 3.74 -1.93
CA THR A 45 -5.45 5.12 -1.97
C THR A 45 -6.73 5.27 -1.16
N GLY A 46 -7.61 4.27 -1.19
CA GLY A 46 -9.00 4.42 -0.77
C GLY A 46 -9.80 5.29 -1.75
N ASP A 47 -11.00 5.69 -1.32
CA ASP A 47 -11.87 6.56 -2.10
C ASP A 47 -11.39 8.02 -2.00
N PRO A 48 -10.94 8.66 -3.10
CA PRO A 48 -10.43 10.04 -3.06
C PRO A 48 -11.49 11.06 -2.63
N VAL A 49 -12.78 10.75 -2.74
CA VAL A 49 -13.86 11.60 -2.22
C VAL A 49 -13.95 11.50 -0.69
N ARG A 50 -13.69 10.32 -0.12
CA ARG A 50 -13.75 10.08 1.33
C ARG A 50 -12.42 10.40 2.02
N PHE A 51 -11.31 10.20 1.31
CA PHE A 51 -9.94 10.36 1.79
C PHE A 51 -9.15 11.24 0.81
N PRO A 52 -9.41 12.56 0.78
CA PRO A 52 -8.75 13.47 -0.17
C PRO A 52 -7.21 13.49 -0.01
N GLU A 53 -6.71 13.21 1.19
CA GLU A 53 -5.28 13.08 1.49
C GLU A 53 -4.56 11.98 0.70
N CYS A 54 -5.28 11.05 0.06
CA CYS A 54 -4.66 10.07 -0.83
C CYS A 54 -3.98 10.75 -2.03
N LEU A 55 -4.48 11.91 -2.46
CA LEU A 55 -3.88 12.69 -3.54
C LEU A 55 -2.54 13.29 -3.09
N ASP A 56 -2.45 13.76 -1.85
CA ASP A 56 -1.20 14.29 -1.28
C ASP A 56 -0.16 13.17 -1.17
N VAL A 57 -0.55 11.98 -0.69
CA VAL A 57 0.34 10.81 -0.64
C VAL A 57 0.81 10.42 -2.05
N ALA A 58 -0.07 10.50 -3.06
CA ALA A 58 0.29 10.20 -4.44
C ALA A 58 1.33 11.18 -5.02
N VAL A 59 1.36 12.44 -4.54
CA VAL A 59 2.40 13.43 -4.90
C VAL A 59 3.69 13.19 -4.15
N VAL A 60 3.60 12.75 -2.89
CA VAL A 60 4.78 12.54 -2.02
C VAL A 60 5.51 11.25 -2.36
N LEU A 61 4.82 10.21 -2.82
CA LEU A 61 5.42 8.91 -3.15
C LEU A 61 6.60 8.97 -4.15
N PRO A 62 6.51 9.70 -5.28
CA PRO A 62 7.63 9.90 -6.18
C PRO A 62 8.81 10.61 -5.52
N GLU A 63 8.55 11.57 -4.64
CA GLU A 63 9.61 12.26 -3.89
C GLU A 63 10.28 11.34 -2.87
N LEU A 64 9.53 10.43 -2.23
CA LEU A 64 10.11 9.37 -1.41
C LEU A 64 10.99 8.43 -2.24
N GLN A 65 10.55 8.01 -3.43
CA GLN A 65 11.39 7.21 -4.33
C GLN A 65 12.68 7.93 -4.72
N ARG A 66 12.63 9.25 -4.91
CA ARG A 66 13.81 10.08 -5.21
C ARG A 66 14.74 10.22 -4.01
N ALA A 67 14.20 10.28 -2.78
CA ALA A 67 14.99 10.33 -1.55
C ALA A 67 15.68 8.99 -1.24
N PHE A 68 15.12 7.87 -1.68
CA PHE A 68 15.65 6.51 -1.50
C PHE A 68 15.88 5.82 -2.86
N PRO A 69 16.80 6.32 -3.71
CA PRO A 69 16.91 5.90 -5.10
C PRO A 69 17.23 4.41 -5.21
N GLY A 70 16.38 3.68 -5.93
CA GLY A 70 16.53 2.24 -6.17
C GLY A 70 16.32 1.36 -4.93
N ARG A 71 15.87 1.93 -3.80
CA ARG A 71 15.62 1.13 -2.58
C ARG A 71 14.31 0.38 -2.64
N PHE A 72 13.26 0.94 -3.23
CA PHE A 72 11.96 0.28 -3.31
C PHE A 72 11.18 0.56 -4.61
N GLY A 73 10.36 -0.40 -5.02
CA GLY A 73 9.32 -0.22 -6.05
C GLY A 73 7.98 0.20 -5.44
N VAL A 74 7.13 0.88 -6.21
CA VAL A 74 5.78 1.29 -5.79
C VAL A 74 4.72 0.56 -6.60
N GLY A 75 3.82 -0.12 -5.92
CA GLY A 75 2.66 -0.79 -6.48
C GLY A 75 1.41 -0.02 -6.13
N VAL A 76 0.79 0.65 -7.11
CA VAL A 76 -0.49 1.33 -6.92
C VAL A 76 -1.59 0.30 -7.06
N VAL A 77 -2.32 0.02 -5.97
CA VAL A 77 -3.33 -1.03 -5.96
C VAL A 77 -4.62 -0.54 -6.62
N ARG A 78 -5.13 -1.30 -7.58
CA ARG A 78 -6.38 -1.01 -8.29
C ARG A 78 -7.56 -1.00 -7.32
N ARG A 79 -8.44 0.00 -7.44
CA ARG A 79 -9.63 0.19 -6.58
C ARG A 79 -10.59 -0.99 -6.55
N GLY A 80 -10.63 -1.79 -7.62
CA GLY A 80 -11.45 -3.00 -7.70
C GLY A 80 -11.01 -4.11 -6.73
N ASP A 81 -9.71 -4.24 -6.50
CA ASP A 81 -9.10 -5.30 -5.67
C ASP A 81 -8.52 -4.77 -4.35
N GLU A 82 -8.53 -3.46 -4.15
CA GLU A 82 -7.92 -2.77 -3.04
C GLU A 82 -8.28 -3.37 -1.68
N ASP A 83 -9.56 -3.59 -1.40
CA ASP A 83 -10.03 -4.19 -0.15
C ASP A 83 -9.55 -5.64 0.02
N ALA A 84 -9.53 -6.41 -1.08
CA ALA A 84 -9.10 -7.80 -1.04
C ALA A 84 -7.60 -7.91 -0.76
N VAL A 85 -6.80 -7.06 -1.39
CA VAL A 85 -5.34 -6.99 -1.21
C VAL A 85 -5.00 -6.41 0.17
N ALA A 86 -5.67 -5.34 0.61
CA ALA A 86 -5.43 -4.71 1.93
C ALA A 86 -5.63 -5.71 3.07
N ARG A 87 -6.67 -6.55 2.99
CA ARG A 87 -6.92 -7.63 3.97
C ARG A 87 -5.78 -8.63 4.08
N ARG A 88 -5.07 -8.95 2.98
CA ARG A 88 -3.92 -9.87 3.01
C ARG A 88 -2.78 -9.34 3.88
N TRP A 89 -2.64 -8.02 3.96
CA TRP A 89 -1.59 -7.33 4.72
C TRP A 89 -2.05 -6.78 6.06
N GLY A 90 -3.31 -7.01 6.44
CA GLY A 90 -3.89 -6.47 7.67
C GLY A 90 -4.09 -4.95 7.67
N SER A 91 -4.05 -4.31 6.49
CA SER A 91 -4.31 -2.87 6.38
C SER A 91 -5.82 -2.60 6.45
N GLN A 92 -6.20 -1.67 7.34
CA GLN A 92 -7.59 -1.28 7.62
C GLN A 92 -7.76 0.24 7.62
N ARG A 93 -6.74 0.99 7.17
CA ARG A 93 -6.72 2.44 7.13
C ARG A 93 -6.39 2.91 5.72
N TRP A 94 -7.04 4.00 5.32
CA TRP A 94 -6.84 4.64 4.03
C TRP A 94 -6.49 6.11 4.22
N PRO A 95 -5.59 6.66 3.39
CA PRO A 95 -4.66 5.94 2.53
C PRO A 95 -3.61 5.18 3.37
N SER A 96 -3.00 4.14 2.79
CA SER A 96 -1.90 3.42 3.45
C SER A 96 -0.81 2.94 2.49
N LEU A 97 0.40 2.83 3.02
CA LEU A 97 1.60 2.32 2.38
C LEU A 97 2.05 1.06 3.14
N VAL A 98 1.92 -0.10 2.52
CA VAL A 98 2.41 -1.36 3.08
C VAL A 98 3.77 -1.66 2.47
N PHE A 99 4.77 -1.79 3.34
CA PHE A 99 6.14 -2.16 3.00
C PHE A 99 6.26 -3.67 3.07
N VAL A 100 6.74 -4.26 1.98
CA VAL A 100 7.06 -5.67 1.87
C VAL A 100 8.48 -5.84 1.35
N ARG A 101 9.13 -6.93 1.73
CA ARG A 101 10.47 -7.30 1.28
C ARG A 101 10.49 -8.77 0.94
N ASP A 102 10.86 -9.11 -0.29
CA ASP A 102 10.93 -10.49 -0.78
C ASP A 102 9.66 -11.30 -0.45
N GLY A 103 8.48 -10.68 -0.65
CA GLY A 103 7.16 -11.25 -0.37
C GLY A 103 6.75 -11.27 1.10
N GLN A 104 7.57 -10.76 2.02
CA GLN A 104 7.31 -10.73 3.46
C GLN A 104 6.92 -9.33 3.94
N TYR A 105 6.09 -9.23 4.96
CA TYR A 105 5.63 -7.94 5.49
C TYR A 105 6.72 -7.25 6.31
N VAL A 106 6.92 -5.96 6.12
CA VAL A 106 7.86 -5.16 6.93
C VAL A 106 7.11 -4.23 7.86
N GLY A 107 6.13 -3.48 7.33
CA GLY A 107 5.39 -2.50 8.10
C GLY A 107 4.33 -1.78 7.29
N THR A 108 3.52 -0.96 7.96
CA THR A 108 2.49 -0.14 7.32
C THR A 108 2.59 1.29 7.83
N LEU A 109 2.53 2.26 6.92
CA LEU A 109 2.27 3.66 7.22
C LEU A 109 0.87 4.00 6.73
N SER A 110 0.17 4.88 7.45
CA SER A 110 -1.18 5.30 7.07
C SER A 110 -1.29 6.81 7.19
N GLY A 111 -2.02 7.41 6.24
CA GLY A 111 -2.23 8.84 6.15
C GLY A 111 -1.00 9.62 5.70
N MET A 112 -1.23 10.93 5.55
CA MET A 112 -0.17 11.92 5.34
C MET A 112 0.46 12.31 6.69
N MET A 113 1.75 12.60 6.69
CA MET A 113 2.45 13.26 7.80
C MET A 113 3.53 14.21 7.27
N ASP A 114 4.10 15.01 8.17
CA ASP A 114 5.20 15.90 7.84
C ASP A 114 6.35 15.20 7.11
N TRP A 115 6.96 15.90 6.16
CA TRP A 115 7.97 15.32 5.26
C TRP A 115 9.14 14.67 6.00
N THR A 116 9.67 15.35 7.02
CA THR A 116 10.78 14.83 7.84
C THR A 116 10.40 13.53 8.54
N ASP A 117 9.18 13.47 9.07
CA ASP A 117 8.67 12.28 9.75
C ASP A 117 8.44 11.14 8.76
N TYR A 118 7.96 11.45 7.54
CA TYR A 118 7.79 10.47 6.48
C TYR A 118 9.13 9.86 6.07
N LEU A 119 10.16 10.67 5.83
CA LEU A 119 11.50 10.19 5.54
C LEU A 119 12.05 9.30 6.66
N ALA A 120 11.96 9.74 7.91
CA ALA A 120 12.47 8.98 9.06
C ALA A 120 11.76 7.63 9.22
N ARG A 121 10.43 7.61 9.06
CA ARG A 121 9.63 6.38 9.18
C ARG A 121 9.87 5.42 8.02
N VAL A 122 9.97 5.93 6.79
CA VAL A 122 10.32 5.11 5.63
C VAL A 122 11.72 4.52 5.79
N ALA A 123 12.72 5.32 6.17
CA ALA A 123 14.07 4.82 6.44
C ALA A 123 14.07 3.72 7.50
N THR A 124 13.36 3.94 8.61
CA THR A 124 13.23 2.95 9.69
C THR A 124 12.65 1.64 9.18
N LEU A 125 11.59 1.68 8.36
CA LEU A 125 10.99 0.48 7.78
C LEU A 125 11.95 -0.21 6.80
N LEU A 126 12.64 0.55 5.95
CA LEU A 126 13.62 0.01 5.00
C LEU A 126 14.84 -0.64 5.70
N ASP A 127 15.11 -0.31 6.96
CA ASP A 127 16.17 -0.96 7.76
C ASP A 127 15.63 -2.05 8.71
N THR A 128 14.30 -2.16 8.86
CA THR A 128 13.66 -3.18 9.69
C THR A 128 13.67 -4.54 8.99
N PRO A 129 13.93 -5.66 9.70
CA PRO A 129 13.84 -6.99 9.11
C PRO A 129 12.39 -7.33 8.73
N ALA A 130 12.22 -8.10 7.66
CA ALA A 130 10.93 -8.65 7.28
C ALA A 130 10.35 -9.56 8.37
N SER A 131 9.02 -9.53 8.49
CA SER A 131 8.22 -10.25 9.46
C SER A 131 6.89 -10.72 8.84
N ARG A 132 6.00 -11.30 9.65
CA ARG A 132 4.66 -11.71 9.22
C ARG A 132 3.67 -10.54 9.36
N PRO A 133 2.70 -10.35 8.44
CA PRO A 133 1.69 -9.32 8.61
C PRO A 133 0.90 -9.54 9.91
N PRO A 134 0.43 -8.45 10.56
CA PRO A 134 -0.38 -8.57 11.75
C PRO A 134 -1.66 -9.33 11.39
N ILE A 135 -1.94 -10.42 12.12
CA ILE A 135 -3.18 -11.17 11.96
C ILE A 135 -4.31 -10.24 12.43
N PRO A 136 -5.26 -9.82 11.58
CA PRO A 136 -6.45 -9.14 12.06
C PRO A 136 -7.17 -10.15 12.96
N LEU A 137 -7.18 -9.90 14.27
CA LEU A 137 -7.93 -10.71 15.22
C LEU A 137 -9.41 -10.42 14.95
N MET A 138 -9.99 -11.09 13.95
CA MET A 138 -11.43 -11.15 13.79
C MET A 138 -11.92 -11.86 15.04
N GLY A 139 -12.51 -11.08 15.96
CA GLY A 139 -12.93 -11.55 17.27
C GLY A 139 -13.66 -12.87 17.11
N ALA A 140 -13.09 -13.93 17.69
CA ALA A 140 -13.82 -15.16 17.93
C ALA A 140 -15.06 -14.75 18.73
N ARG A 141 -16.23 -14.73 18.09
CA ARG A 141 -17.49 -14.69 18.80
C ARG A 141 -17.53 -16.00 19.57
N SER A 142 -17.13 -15.96 20.84
CA SER A 142 -17.46 -17.02 21.79
C SER A 142 -18.98 -17.11 21.78
N ALA A 143 -19.50 -18.18 21.17
CA ALA A 143 -20.87 -18.59 21.38
C ALA A 143 -20.96 -19.03 22.85
N SER A 144 -21.38 -18.12 23.72
CA SER A 144 -21.83 -18.51 25.06
C SER A 144 -23.16 -19.23 24.90
N ALA A 145 -23.10 -20.55 24.73
CA ALA A 145 -24.19 -21.46 25.01
C ALA A 145 -23.70 -22.41 26.10
N CYS A 146 -23.93 -22.01 27.35
CA CYS A 146 -23.92 -22.94 28.48
C CYS A 146 -25.37 -23.13 28.93
N HIS A 147 -25.66 -24.41 29.16
CA HIS A 147 -26.94 -25.08 29.31
C HIS A 147 -27.64 -24.82 30.64
#